data_AF-A0A7J7GX00-F1
#
_entry.id   AF-A0A7J7GX00-F1
#
_cell.length_a   1.000
_cell.length_b   1.000
_cell.length_c   1.000
_cell.angle_alpha   90.00
_cell.angle_beta   90.00
_cell.angle_gamma   90.00
#
_symmetry.space_group_name_H-M   'P 1'
#
loop_
_entity.id
_entity.type
_entity.pdbx_description
1 polymer ?
#
loop_
_entity_poly.entity_id
_entity_poly.type
_entity_poly.pdbx_seq_one_letter_code
_entity_poly.pdbx_strand_id
1 'polypeptide(L)'
;MESKFDKTRTRNMNFHLLDGEIVQVPFMTSKRGSRHLYGLFGGYKILSIPYQGSNFSMYFFLPNETDGLPKLVKKLKYPTLDS
;
A
#
# COMPACT_ATOMS: atom_id res chain seq x y z
N MET A 1 -7.87 -2.80 -16.59
CA MET A 1 -7.86 -4.27 -16.67
C MET A 1 -7.21 -4.82 -15.43
N GLU A 2 -7.98 -5.58 -14.66
CA GLU A 2 -7.50 -6.41 -13.55
C GLU A 2 -6.47 -7.41 -14.09
N SER A 3 -5.33 -7.52 -13.43
CA SER A 3 -4.26 -8.42 -13.87
C SER A 3 -3.59 -9.06 -12.66
N LYS A 4 -3.53 -10.39 -12.63
CA LYS A 4 -2.77 -11.13 -11.63
C LYS A 4 -1.30 -10.70 -11.67
N PHE A 5 -0.67 -10.65 -10.50
CA PHE A 5 0.77 -10.45 -10.40
C PHE A 5 1.50 -11.61 -11.07
N ASP A 6 2.54 -11.27 -11.83
CA ASP A 6 3.42 -12.26 -12.45
C ASP A 6 4.36 -12.83 -11.39
N LYS A 7 4.26 -14.14 -11.14
CA LYS A 7 5.08 -14.83 -10.12
C LYS A 7 6.58 -14.68 -10.40
N THR A 8 6.99 -14.61 -11.67
CA THR A 8 8.41 -14.47 -12.06
C THR A 8 9.00 -13.11 -11.67
N ARG A 9 8.13 -12.14 -11.35
CA ARG A 9 8.49 -10.80 -10.92
C ARG A 9 8.42 -10.61 -9.41
N THR A 10 8.07 -11.65 -8.67
CA THR A 10 8.12 -11.64 -7.22
C THR A 10 9.57 -11.89 -6.78
N ARG A 11 10.12 -10.97 -5.98
CA ARG A 11 11.52 -11.01 -5.54
C ARG A 11 11.56 -10.76 -4.03
N ASN A 12 12.49 -11.42 -3.33
CA ASN A 12 12.73 -11.08 -1.94
C ASN A 12 13.33 -9.68 -1.86
N MET A 13 12.71 -8.81 -1.07
CA MET A 13 13.14 -7.44 -0.83
C MET A 13 13.02 -7.11 0.66
N ASN A 14 13.76 -6.08 1.08
CA ASN A 14 13.75 -5.61 2.45
C ASN A 14 12.39 -4.99 2.79
N PHE A 15 11.83 -5.41 3.92
CA PHE A 15 10.66 -4.81 4.57
C PHE A 15 11.09 -4.29 5.94
N HIS A 16 10.80 -3.03 6.20
CA HIS A 16 11.17 -2.35 7.43
C HIS A 16 10.03 -2.51 8.45
N LEU A 17 10.31 -3.19 9.56
CA LEU A 17 9.39 -3.36 10.68
C LEU A 17 9.39 -2.11 11.57
N LEU A 18 8.35 -2.00 12.42
CA LEU A 18 8.14 -0.82 13.27
C LEU A 18 9.19 -0.67 14.39
N ASP A 19 9.82 -1.77 14.78
CA ASP A 19 10.92 -1.80 15.76
C ASP A 19 12.29 -1.48 15.14
N GLY A 20 12.33 -1.22 13.82
CA GLY A 20 13.55 -0.93 13.08
C GLY A 20 14.24 -2.17 12.50
N GLU A 21 13.74 -3.37 12.77
CA GLU A 21 14.25 -4.58 12.13
C GLU A 21 13.95 -4.58 10.62
N ILE A 22 14.84 -5.22 9.85
CA ILE A 22 14.68 -5.40 8.41
C ILE A 22 14.58 -6.88 8.13
N VAL A 23 13.45 -7.30 7.57
CA VAL A 23 13.21 -8.69 7.15
C VAL A 23 13.12 -8.77 5.64
N GLN A 24 13.57 -9.89 5.05
CA GLN A 24 13.38 -10.14 3.62
C GLN A 24 12.07 -10.89 3.38
N VAL A 25 11.20 -10.32 2.56
CA VAL A 25 9.91 -10.93 2.20
C VAL A 25 9.69 -10.87 0.68
N PRO A 26 8.88 -11.76 0.10
CA PRO A 26 8.60 -11.74 -1.33
C PRO A 26 7.69 -10.56 -1.72
N PHE A 27 8.25 -9.55 -2.39
CA PHE A 27 7.50 -8.40 -2.92
C PHE A 27 6.93 -8.71 -4.31
N MET A 28 5.61 -8.64 -4.44
CA MET A 28 4.93 -8.72 -5.73
C MET A 28 5.03 -7.39 -6.48
N THR A 29 5.32 -7.43 -7.79
CA THR A 29 5.43 -6.22 -8.62
C THR A 29 4.53 -6.33 -9.85
N SER A 30 3.70 -5.31 -10.07
CA SER A 30 2.78 -5.25 -11.22
C SER A 30 3.52 -4.98 -12.54
N LYS A 31 2.82 -5.20 -13.66
CA LYS A 31 3.39 -4.90 -14.99
C LYS A 31 3.60 -3.40 -15.17
N ARG A 32 4.60 -3.02 -15.97
CA ARG A 32 4.87 -1.61 -16.26
C ARG A 32 3.62 -1.00 -16.92
N GLY A 33 3.12 0.11 -16.39
CA GLY A 33 1.88 0.75 -16.83
C GLY A 33 0.62 0.36 -16.04
N SER A 34 0.68 -0.62 -15.13
CA SER A 34 -0.40 -0.90 -14.19
C SER A 34 -0.49 0.23 -13.15
N ARG A 35 -1.52 1.08 -13.27
CA ARG A 35 -1.81 2.12 -12.28
C ARG A 35 -2.67 1.55 -11.15
N HIS A 36 -2.09 1.47 -9.96
CA HIS A 36 -2.79 1.14 -8.71
C HIS A 36 -2.99 2.37 -7.82
N LEU A 37 -2.36 3.50 -8.13
CA LEU A 37 -2.49 4.72 -7.34
C LEU A 37 -3.94 5.22 -7.42
N TYR A 38 -4.61 5.26 -6.27
CA TYR A 38 -5.94 5.82 -6.11
C TYR A 38 -5.86 7.33 -5.80
N GLY A 39 -4.93 7.73 -4.92
CA GLY A 39 -4.75 9.13 -4.56
C GLY A 39 -3.55 9.38 -3.66
N LEU A 40 -3.13 10.65 -3.62
CA LEU A 40 -2.09 11.17 -2.74
C LEU A 40 -2.75 12.10 -1.73
N PHE A 41 -2.36 11.97 -0.47
CA PHE A 41 -2.89 12.76 0.64
C PHE A 41 -1.73 13.31 1.46
N GLY A 42 -1.99 14.37 2.24
CA GLY A 42 -1.00 14.90 3.19
C GLY A 42 -0.57 13.84 4.19
N GLY A 43 0.58 13.22 3.94
CA GLY A 43 1.24 12.21 4.79
C GLY A 43 1.09 10.75 4.36
N TYR A 44 0.28 10.42 3.35
CA TYR A 44 0.09 9.03 2.90
C TYR A 44 -0.44 8.95 1.46
N LYS A 45 -0.34 7.77 0.85
CA LYS A 45 -0.94 7.45 -0.46
C LYS A 45 -1.89 6.27 -0.32
N ILE A 46 -2.91 6.25 -1.18
CA ILE A 46 -3.84 5.13 -1.29
C ILE A 46 -3.59 4.41 -2.60
N LEU A 47 -3.43 3.10 -2.54
CA LEU A 47 -3.49 2.23 -3.70
C LEU A 47 -4.81 1.46 -3.70
N SER A 48 -5.40 1.22 -4.88
CA SER A 48 -6.56 0.37 -5.06
C SER A 48 -6.22 -0.78 -6.02
N ILE A 49 -6.51 -2.01 -5.60
CA ILE A 49 -6.33 -3.23 -6.39
C ILE A 49 -7.69 -3.92 -6.52
N PRO A 50 -8.35 -3.84 -7.69
CA PRO A 50 -9.63 -4.51 -7.93
C PRO A 50 -9.47 -6.03 -8.00
N TYR A 51 -10.45 -6.75 -7.46
CA TYR A 51 -10.52 -8.21 -7.51
C TYR A 51 -11.30 -8.69 -8.73
N GLN A 52 -10.69 -9.61 -9.48
CA GLN A 52 -11.27 -10.14 -10.69
C GLN A 52 -12.62 -10.81 -10.45
N GLY A 53 -13.62 -10.41 -11.24
CA GLY A 53 -14.97 -10.99 -11.20
C GLY A 53 -15.82 -10.52 -10.03
N SER A 54 -15.47 -9.39 -9.41
CA SER A 54 -16.25 -8.81 -8.32
C SER A 54 -16.26 -7.29 -8.40
N ASN A 55 -17.15 -6.65 -7.64
CA ASN A 55 -17.14 -5.20 -7.45
C ASN A 55 -16.28 -4.77 -6.24
N PHE A 56 -15.46 -5.68 -5.71
CA PHE A 56 -14.61 -5.42 -4.55
C PHE A 56 -13.21 -4.97 -4.98
N SER A 57 -12.62 -4.09 -4.17
CA SER A 57 -11.23 -3.66 -4.30
C SER A 57 -10.54 -3.69 -2.95
N MET A 58 -9.27 -4.10 -2.94
CA MET A 58 -8.39 -3.95 -1.79
C MET A 58 -7.73 -2.58 -1.81
N TYR A 59 -7.85 -1.84 -0.72
CA TYR A 59 -7.23 -0.54 -0.56
C TYR A 59 -6.03 -0.62 0.38
N PHE A 60 -4.87 -0.14 -0.08
CA PHE A 60 -3.67 -0.01 0.75
C PHE A 60 -3.46 1.45 1.11
N PHE A 61 -3.53 1.74 2.40
CA PHE A 61 -3.20 3.04 2.95
C PHE A 61 -1.74 3.00 3.40
N LEU A 62 -0.87 3.67 2.65
CA LEU A 62 0.57 3.59 2.83
C LEU A 62 1.12 4.95 3.27
N PRO A 63 1.62 5.09 4.51
CA PRO A 63 2.32 6.30 4.95
C PRO A 63 3.48 6.66 4.01
N ASN A 64 3.78 7.95 3.91
CA ASN A 64 4.97 8.40 3.17
C ASN A 64 6.27 8.14 3.95
N GLU A 65 6.18 8.20 5.28
CA GLU A 65 7.29 7.95 6.23
C GLU A 65 7.28 6.47 6.65
N THR A 66 8.47 5.87 6.84
CA THR A 66 8.62 4.45 7.18
C THR A 66 8.07 4.08 8.55
N ASP A 67 8.08 5.02 9.49
CA ASP A 67 7.54 4.93 10.85
C ASP A 67 6.16 5.63 10.98
N GLY A 68 5.55 6.05 9.87
CA GLY A 68 4.33 6.85 9.84
C GLY A 68 3.03 6.09 10.14
N LEU A 69 3.08 4.76 10.32
CA LEU A 69 1.88 3.93 10.50
C LEU A 69 1.06 4.31 11.76
N PRO A 70 1.65 4.51 12.96
CA PRO A 70 0.89 4.92 14.13
C PRO A 70 0.17 6.27 13.95
N LYS A 71 0.84 7.25 13.30
CA LYS A 71 0.26 8.56 12.99
C LYS A 71 -0.92 8.44 12.03
N LEU A 72 -0.78 7.61 10.99
CA LEU A 72 -1.86 7.34 10.04
C LEU A 72 -3.06 6.66 10.70
N VAL A 73 -2.84 5.63 11.53
CA VAL A 73 -3.91 4.94 12.26
C VAL A 73 -4.65 5.90 13.18
N LYS A 74 -3.93 6.79 13.90
CA LYS A 74 -4.55 7.82 14.75
C LYS A 74 -5.41 8.77 13.92
N LYS A 75 -4.92 9.24 12.77
CA LYS A 75 -5.65 10.13 11.84
C LYS A 75 -6.93 9.48 11.29
N LEU A 76 -6.91 8.18 10.98
CA LEU A 76 -8.08 7.47 10.47
C LEU A 76 -9.13 7.17 11.54
N LYS A 77 -8.71 6.92 12.79
CA LYS A 77 -9.61 6.67 13.92
C LYS A 77 -10.31 7.93 14.40
N TYR A 78 -9.58 9.04 14.41
CA TYR A 78 -10.07 10.34 14.82
C TYR A 78 -9.82 11.28 13.66
N PRO A 79 -10.65 11.24 12.60
CA PRO A 79 -10.62 12.25 11.56
C PRO A 79 -10.93 13.57 12.25
N THR A 80 -9.89 14.35 12.56
CA THR A 80 -10.10 15.69 13.06
C THR A 80 -10.85 16.45 11.97
N LEU A 81 -11.89 17.18 12.39
CA LEU A 81 -12.53 18.19 11.58
C LEU A 81 -11.48 19.29 11.38
N ASP A 82 -10.54 19.05 10.47
CA ASP A 82 -9.61 20.09 10.05
C ASP A 82 -10.44 21.02 9.15
N SER A 83 -11.03 22.03 9.80
CA SER A 83 -11.62 23.26 9.25
C SER A 83 -10.58 24.08 8.50
#